data_AF-A0A1D2TV70-F1
#
_entry.id   AF-A0A1D2TV70-F1
#
_cell.length_a   1.000
_cell.length_b   1.000
_cell.length_c   1.000
_cell.angle_alpha   90.00
_cell.angle_beta   90.00
_cell.angle_gamma   90.00
#
_symmetry.space_group_name_H-M   'P 1'
#
loop_
_entity.id
_entity.type
_entity.pdbx_description
1 polymer ?
#
loop_
_entity_poly.entity_id
_entity_poly.type
_entity_poly.pdbx_seq_one_letter_code
_entity_poly.pdbx_strand_id
1 'polypeptide(L)' 'MGDHRSEAPHARPARPLGETEKPDQMADKEKSAEDRQEALLDEGLEESFPGSDPVSVKRIT' A
#
# COMPACT_ATOMS: atom_id res chain seq x y z
N MET A 1 3.66 -18.77 32.21
CA MET A 1 2.94 -18.24 31.04
C MET A 1 2.57 -16.80 31.38
N GLY A 2 3.40 -15.83 31.04
CA GLY A 2 3.18 -14.41 31.33
C GLY A 2 2.74 -13.69 30.06
N ASP A 3 1.60 -13.01 30.10
CA ASP A 3 1.07 -12.20 28.99
C ASP A 3 1.87 -10.89 28.89
N HIS A 4 2.74 -10.78 27.89
CA HIS A 4 3.53 -9.57 27.63
C HIS A 4 2.72 -8.62 26.74
N ARG A 5 1.68 -7.98 27.29
CA ARG A 5 1.03 -6.85 26.62
C ARG A 5 1.87 -5.60 26.85
N SER A 6 2.63 -5.21 25.84
CA SER A 6 3.34 -3.94 25.84
C SER A 6 2.33 -2.78 25.87
N GLU A 7 2.48 -1.86 26.84
CA GLU A 7 1.63 -0.67 27.01
C GLU A 7 1.84 0.41 25.92
N ALA A 8 2.72 0.15 24.96
CA ALA A 8 2.95 1.05 23.85
C ALA A 8 1.71 1.15 22.95
N PRO A 9 1.43 2.34 22.38
CA PRO A 9 0.36 2.49 21.41
C PRO A 9 0.58 1.55 20.22
N HIS A 10 -0.49 0.88 19.78
CA HIS A 10 -0.46 -0.08 18.68
C HIS A 10 -0.12 0.52 17.31
N ALA A 11 -0.09 1.86 17.20
CA ALA A 11 0.23 2.58 15.99
C ALA A 11 0.98 3.87 16.27
N ARG A 12 1.80 4.29 15.31
CA ARG A 12 2.45 5.61 15.31
C ARG A 12 1.49 6.66 14.74
N PRO A 13 1.51 7.90 15.24
CA PRO A 13 0.69 8.98 14.68
C PRO A 13 1.12 9.29 13.24
N ALA A 14 0.15 9.43 12.34
CA ALA A 14 0.39 9.82 10.95
C ALA A 14 0.60 11.33 10.82
N ARG A 15 1.30 11.75 9.76
CA ARG A 15 1.41 13.17 9.40
C ARG A 15 0.01 13.69 9.03
N PRO A 16 -0.39 14.88 9.52
CA PRO A 16 -1.63 15.50 9.09
C PRO A 16 -1.56 15.89 7.60
N LEU A 17 -2.60 15.52 6.86
CA LEU A 17 -2.81 15.89 5.46
C LEU A 17 -3.50 17.27 5.40
N GLY A 18 -3.29 18.03 4.31
CA GLY A 18 -4.02 19.28 4.07
C GLY A 18 -5.53 19.08 3.91
N GLU A 19 -6.32 20.14 4.07
CA GLU A 19 -7.81 20.08 4.06
C GLU A 19 -8.39 19.45 2.77
N THR A 20 -7.67 19.51 1.65
CA THR A 20 -8.07 18.94 0.35
C THR A 20 -7.21 17.74 -0.08
N GLU A 21 -6.25 17.35 0.75
CA GLU A 21 -5.29 16.28 0.42
C GLU A 21 -5.86 14.94 0.88
N LYS A 22 -6.07 14.02 -0.06
CA LYS A 22 -6.51 12.67 0.26
C LYS A 22 -5.30 11.80 0.61
N PRO A 23 -5.42 10.91 1.61
CA PRO A 23 -4.42 9.89 1.83
C PRO A 23 -4.36 8.97 0.61
N ASP A 24 -3.22 8.95 -0.07
CA ASP A 24 -2.97 8.05 -1.20
C ASP A 24 -1.83 7.10 -0.85
N GLN A 25 -2.15 5.82 -0.76
CA GLN A 25 -1.20 4.75 -0.43
C GLN A 25 -0.30 4.41 -1.62
N MET A 26 -0.70 4.79 -2.83
CA MET A 26 0.08 4.56 -4.05
C MET A 26 1.09 5.67 -4.33
N ALA A 27 0.96 6.84 -3.68
CA ALA A 27 1.73 8.03 -4.02
C ALA A 27 3.25 7.86 -3.90
N ASP A 28 3.76 6.99 -3.01
CA ASP A 28 5.20 6.70 -2.95
C ASP A 28 5.63 5.68 -4.01
N LYS A 29 4.78 4.70 -4.34
CA LYS A 29 5.06 3.68 -5.37
C LYS A 29 5.01 4.29 -6.78
N GLU A 30 4.10 5.22 -7.02
CA GLU A 30 3.99 6.00 -8.26
C GLU A 30 5.21 6.88 -8.54
N LYS A 31 5.96 7.32 -7.52
CA LYS A 31 7.21 8.09 -7.73
C LYS A 31 8.35 7.23 -8.27
N SER A 32 8.30 5.93 -8.03
CA SER A 32 9.33 4.97 -8.42
C SER A 32 8.96 4.14 -9.66
N ALA A 33 7.70 4.17 -10.08
CA ALA A 33 7.19 3.53 -11.28
C ALA A 33 7.07 4.52 -12.45
N GLU A 34 7.05 4.02 -13.68
CA GLU A 34 6.92 4.86 -14.88
C GLU A 34 5.47 5.36 -15.08
N ASP A 35 4.48 4.59 -14.61
CA ASP A 35 3.06 4.94 -14.64
C ASP A 35 2.29 4.32 -13.47
N ARG A 36 1.13 4.90 -13.13
CA ARG A 36 0.23 4.40 -12.09
C ARG A 36 -0.16 2.93 -12.29
N GLN A 37 -0.28 2.48 -13.53
CA GLN A 37 -0.63 1.07 -13.82
C GLN A 37 0.49 0.12 -13.42
N GLU A 38 1.74 0.51 -13.63
CA GLU A 38 2.90 -0.29 -13.26
C GLU A 38 3.04 -0.34 -11.74
N ALA A 39 2.86 0.80 -11.04
CA ALA A 39 2.86 0.84 -9.58
C ALA A 39 1.80 -0.10 -8.96
N LEU A 40 0.61 -0.20 -9.57
CA LEU A 40 -0.45 -1.12 -9.15
C LEU A 40 -0.14 -2.59 -9.47
N LEU A 41 0.52 -2.85 -10.59
CA LEU A 41 0.93 -4.20 -10.98
C LEU A 41 2.01 -4.73 -10.05
N ASP A 42 3.01 -3.93 -9.75
CA ASP A 42 4.12 -4.30 -8.85
C ASP A 42 3.59 -4.63 -7.46
N GLU A 43 2.72 -3.78 -6.89
CA GLU A 43 2.10 -4.07 -5.60
C GLU A 43 1.29 -5.37 -5.62
N GLY A 44 0.45 -5.53 -6.64
CA GLY A 44 -0.35 -6.74 -6.79
C GLY A 44 0.50 -8.00 -6.94
N LEU A 45 1.71 -7.89 -7.50
CA LEU A 45 2.66 -8.98 -7.63
C LEU A 45 3.36 -9.30 -6.30
N GLU A 46 3.72 -8.28 -5.51
CA GLU A 46 4.29 -8.46 -4.17
C GLU A 46 3.31 -9.15 -3.20
N GLU A 47 2.01 -8.85 -3.33
CA GLU A 47 0.94 -9.50 -2.56
C GLU A 47 0.44 -10.82 -3.19
N SER A 48 0.95 -11.21 -4.35
CA SER A 48 0.53 -12.45 -5.03
C SER A 48 1.10 -13.69 -4.36
N PHE A 49 0.32 -14.76 -4.39
CA PHE A 49 0.69 -16.04 -3.79
C PHE A 49 1.43 -16.94 -4.78
N PRO A 50 2.36 -17.79 -4.30
CA PRO A 50 3.07 -18.72 -5.18
C PRO A 50 2.08 -19.68 -5.86
N GLY A 51 2.02 -19.63 -7.20
CA GLY A 51 1.16 -20.47 -8.03
C GLY A 51 -0.21 -19.88 -8.38
N SER A 52 -0.50 -18.62 -8.02
CA SER A 52 -1.70 -17.91 -8.53
C SER A 52 -1.50 -17.39 -9.96
N ASP A 53 -2.61 -17.17 -10.69
CA ASP A 53 -2.57 -16.43 -11.95
C ASP A 53 -2.05 -14.99 -11.74
N PRO A 54 -1.33 -14.42 -12.71
CA PRO A 54 -0.78 -13.07 -12.58
C PRO A 54 -1.90 -12.01 -12.50
N VAL A 55 -1.68 -10.99 -11.67
CA VAL A 55 -2.56 -9.84 -11.54
C VAL A 55 -2.70 -9.09 -12.88
N SER A 56 -3.94 -8.74 -13.25
CA SER A 56 -4.26 -7.96 -14.46
C SER A 56 -4.98 -6.66 -14.09
N VAL A 57 -4.30 -5.51 -14.22
CA VAL A 57 -4.94 -4.19 -14.07
C VAL A 57 -5.72 -3.81 -15.33
N LYS A 58 -6.99 -3.43 -15.18
CA LYS A 58 -7.83 -2.96 -16.29
C LYS A 58 -7.78 -1.44 -16.39
N ARG A 59 -7.43 -0.91 -17.57
CA ARG A 59 -7.61 0.51 -17.89
C ARG A 59 -9.09 0.75 -18.22
N ILE A 60 -9.84 1.24 -17.25
CA ILE A 60 -11.21 1.69 -17.45
C ILE A 60 -11.11 3.16 -17.88
N THR A 61 -11.34 3.43 -19.17
CA THR A 61 -11.32 4.78 -19.75
C THR A 61 -12.68 5.45 -19.64
#